data_AF-A0A4Q2DLA5-F1
#
_entry.id   AF-A0A4Q2DLA5-F1
#
_cell.length_a   1.000
_cell.length_b   1.000
_cell.length_c   1.000
_cell.angle_alpha   90.00
_cell.angle_beta   90.00
_cell.angle_gamma   90.00
#
_symmetry.space_group_name_H-M   'P 1'
#
loop_
_entity.id
_entity.type
_entity.pdbx_description
1 polymer ?
#
loop_
_entity_poly.entity_id
_entity_poly.type
_entity_poly.pdbx_seq_one_letter_code
_entity_poly.pdbx_strand_id
1 'polypeptide(L)'
;MTDVPLHFENFSRANGAQLGQQTINLIAGNQYLSNSRKTALKAEPGLLAHGASLTRQLERLVYEPFQASLKRGLIVKAPVKGPFLIVVDGLDECENKQGVVDFIDHMLDFFKKHPPIPLRFFIASRVEEYIRTRLENDGVLLGDLNSHSADEDIEIFLQASFQGAMANVRVIQEFVRAHGEWPTKSDMSKSISHIKGSFVLASTIFKFIFQPATEEDPSTPMGRLPLALEMNGLDGLYAQTLARS
;
A
#
# COMPACT_ATOMS: atom_id res chain seq x y z
N MET A 1 -6.36 -12.21 29.63
CA MET A 1 -5.37 -12.38 28.56
C MET A 1 -5.59 -11.24 27.60
N THR A 2 -4.76 -10.20 27.67
CA THR A 2 -4.82 -9.05 26.77
C THR A 2 -4.05 -9.40 25.51
N ASP A 3 -4.72 -9.44 24.36
CA ASP A 3 -4.06 -9.51 23.06
C ASP A 3 -3.05 -8.36 22.94
N VAL A 4 -1.79 -8.70 22.71
CA VAL A 4 -0.70 -7.73 22.55
C VAL A 4 -0.53 -7.49 21.05
N PRO A 5 -0.49 -6.23 20.58
CA PRO A 5 -0.58 -5.92 19.16
C PRO A 5 0.66 -6.38 18.40
N LEU A 6 0.44 -6.98 17.22
CA LEU A 6 1.44 -7.11 16.16
C LEU A 6 2.00 -5.72 15.84
N HIS A 7 3.32 -5.58 15.84
CA HIS A 7 3.95 -4.33 15.42
C HIS A 7 3.86 -4.25 13.88
N PHE A 8 3.02 -3.34 13.39
CA PHE A 8 2.70 -3.14 11.98
C PHE A 8 3.27 -1.80 11.48
N GLU A 9 3.93 -1.78 10.33
CA GLU A 9 4.37 -0.55 9.64
C GLU A 9 4.09 -0.65 8.14
N ASN A 10 3.65 0.46 7.53
CA ASN A 10 3.13 0.55 6.16
C ASN A 10 4.00 1.53 5.33
N PHE A 11 4.31 1.23 4.05
CA PHE A 11 5.10 2.08 3.15
C PHE A 11 4.40 2.34 1.82
N SER A 12 3.73 3.49 1.68
CA SER A 12 3.05 3.86 0.43
C SER A 12 3.88 4.78 -0.49
N ARG A 13 3.84 4.49 -1.82
CA ARG A 13 4.28 5.26 -3.01
C ARG A 13 5.78 5.27 -3.35
N ALA A 14 6.14 4.68 -4.49
CA ALA A 14 7.47 4.79 -5.09
C ALA A 14 7.41 5.44 -6.49
N ASN A 15 8.08 6.59 -6.64
CA ASN A 15 8.63 7.03 -7.92
C ASN A 15 10.14 7.21 -7.70
N GLY A 16 10.97 6.47 -8.45
CA GLY A 16 12.44 6.47 -8.36
C GLY A 16 12.97 5.49 -7.31
N ALA A 17 13.47 4.33 -7.77
CA ALA A 17 13.88 3.23 -6.89
C ALA A 17 15.36 3.31 -6.46
N GLN A 18 15.58 3.70 -5.20
CA GLN A 18 16.77 3.37 -4.41
C GLN A 18 16.32 2.95 -3.02
N LEU A 19 16.83 1.80 -2.52
CA LEU A 19 16.57 1.26 -1.18
C LEU A 19 17.10 2.16 -0.02
N GLY A 20 17.62 3.35 -0.35
CA GLY A 20 18.00 4.42 0.58
C GLY A 20 17.25 5.76 0.39
N GLN A 21 16.40 5.91 -0.64
CA GLN A 21 15.55 7.10 -0.84
C GLN A 21 14.06 6.80 -0.86
N GLN A 22 13.65 5.56 -1.17
CA GLN A 22 12.36 5.09 -0.70
C GLN A 22 12.46 4.91 0.79
N THR A 23 11.51 5.49 1.49
CA THR A 23 11.41 5.34 2.93
C THR A 23 10.98 3.90 3.23
N ILE A 24 11.89 2.94 3.11
CA ILE A 24 11.85 1.73 3.94
C ILE A 24 12.23 2.23 5.33
N ASN A 25 11.24 2.87 5.97
CA ASN A 25 11.26 3.11 7.38
C ASN A 25 11.14 1.73 8.04
N LEU A 26 12.21 0.92 8.08
CA LEU A 26 12.32 -0.14 9.08
C LEU A 26 12.35 0.57 10.46
N ILE A 27 11.22 1.10 10.91
CA ILE A 27 11.04 1.92 12.10
C ILE A 27 10.44 1.10 13.25
N ALA A 28 10.27 -0.21 13.09
CA ALA A 28 9.76 -1.07 14.16
C ALA A 28 10.74 -2.12 14.71
N GLY A 29 12.04 -2.01 14.41
CA GLY A 29 13.09 -2.85 15.01
C GLY A 29 14.30 -2.06 15.52
N ASN A 30 14.22 -0.72 15.42
CA ASN A 30 15.37 0.12 15.12
C ASN A 30 16.37 0.29 16.28
N GLN A 31 15.99 0.06 17.54
CA GLN A 31 16.95 0.23 18.64
C GLN A 31 18.10 -0.81 18.61
N TYR A 32 17.84 -2.03 18.15
CA TYR A 32 18.84 -3.11 18.21
C TYR A 32 19.79 -3.14 17.01
N LEU A 33 19.36 -2.63 15.85
CA LEU A 33 20.13 -2.72 14.60
C LEU A 33 20.77 -1.39 14.18
N SER A 34 20.34 -0.26 14.74
CA SER A 34 20.77 1.09 14.34
C SER A 34 22.30 1.28 14.35
N ASN A 35 22.98 0.83 15.40
CA ASN A 35 24.44 0.97 15.51
C ASN A 35 25.18 0.10 14.48
N SER A 36 24.73 -1.14 14.28
CA SER A 36 25.30 -2.04 13.28
C SER A 36 25.10 -1.50 11.86
N ARG A 37 23.94 -0.90 11.56
CA ARG A 37 23.67 -0.26 10.27
C ARG A 37 24.57 0.95 10.02
N LYS A 38 24.74 1.82 11.02
CA LYS A 38 25.68 2.96 10.94
C LYS A 38 27.10 2.48 10.67
N THR A 39 27.53 1.38 11.30
CA THR A 39 28.84 0.78 11.03
C THR A 39 28.93 0.22 9.61
N ALA A 40 27.91 -0.50 9.13
CA ALA A 40 27.89 -1.03 7.77
C ALA A 40 27.96 0.07 6.70
N LEU A 41 27.21 1.16 6.87
CA LEU A 41 27.23 2.31 5.96
C LEU A 41 28.55 3.08 5.99
N LYS A 42 29.22 3.14 7.14
CA LYS A 42 30.57 3.70 7.23
C LYS A 42 31.61 2.81 6.55
N ALA A 43 31.46 1.49 6.66
CA ALA A 43 32.37 0.53 6.06
C ALA A 43 32.19 0.41 4.54
N GLU A 44 30.95 0.55 4.05
CA GLU A 44 30.59 0.46 2.63
C GLU A 44 29.73 1.68 2.23
N PRO A 45 30.35 2.86 1.97
CA PRO A 45 29.61 4.08 1.64
C PRO A 45 28.75 3.96 0.37
N GLY A 46 29.15 3.11 -0.58
CA GLY A 46 28.42 2.82 -1.81
C GLY A 46 27.24 1.86 -1.65
N LEU A 47 26.97 1.36 -0.43
CA LEU A 47 25.92 0.37 -0.19
C LEU A 47 24.53 0.87 -0.56
N LEU A 48 24.29 2.18 -0.49
CA LEU A 48 23.02 2.82 -0.90
C LEU A 48 23.10 3.49 -2.27
N ALA A 49 24.21 3.36 -2.98
CA ALA A 49 24.38 4.02 -4.28
C ALA A 49 23.47 3.40 -5.34
N HIS A 50 23.20 4.18 -6.39
CA HIS A 50 22.46 3.70 -7.55
C HIS A 50 23.21 2.53 -8.20
N GLY A 51 22.53 1.39 -8.41
CA GLY A 51 23.13 0.16 -8.93
C GLY A 51 23.72 -0.78 -7.87
N ALA A 52 23.67 -0.44 -6.58
CA ALA A 52 24.02 -1.38 -5.52
C ALA A 52 23.05 -2.58 -5.50
N SER A 53 23.60 -3.78 -5.27
CA SER A 53 22.82 -5.01 -5.21
C SER A 53 21.85 -5.00 -4.03
N LEU A 54 20.56 -5.24 -4.29
CA LEU A 54 19.52 -5.33 -3.25
C LEU A 54 19.84 -6.48 -2.28
N THR A 55 20.34 -7.59 -2.80
CA THR A 55 20.85 -8.72 -2.01
C THR A 55 21.93 -8.27 -1.03
N ARG A 56 22.93 -7.53 -1.50
CA ARG A 56 24.02 -7.04 -0.63
C ARG A 56 23.51 -6.08 0.45
N GLN A 57 22.58 -5.20 0.09
CA GLN A 57 21.93 -4.31 1.06
C GLN A 57 21.18 -5.11 2.12
N LEU A 58 20.45 -6.15 1.72
CA LEU A 58 19.68 -7.00 2.64
C LEU A 58 20.60 -7.74 3.61
N GLU A 59 21.70 -8.31 3.12
CA GLU A 59 22.72 -8.94 3.97
C GLU A 59 23.26 -7.97 5.03
N ARG A 60 23.77 -6.82 4.57
CA ARG A 60 24.55 -5.90 5.41
C ARG A 60 23.71 -5.05 6.34
N LEU A 61 22.48 -4.71 5.93
CA LEU A 61 21.61 -3.82 6.68
C LEU A 61 20.57 -4.56 7.52
N VAL A 62 20.25 -5.82 7.18
CA VAL A 62 19.19 -6.58 7.83
C VAL A 62 19.73 -7.89 8.40
N TYR A 63 20.19 -8.83 7.57
CA TYR A 63 20.48 -10.20 8.02
C TYR A 63 21.65 -10.28 8.99
N GLU A 64 22.81 -9.72 8.64
CA GLU A 64 23.98 -9.77 9.51
C GLU A 64 23.75 -9.03 10.83
N PRO A 65 23.20 -7.79 10.85
CA PRO A 65 22.85 -7.13 12.11
C PRO A 65 21.87 -7.94 12.96
N PHE A 66 20.86 -8.56 12.33
CA PHE A 66 19.84 -9.34 13.02
C PHE A 66 20.44 -10.61 13.65
N GLN A 67 21.23 -11.36 12.89
CA GLN A 67 21.95 -12.54 13.38
C GLN A 67 22.94 -12.20 14.49
N ALA A 68 23.69 -11.10 14.36
CA ALA A 68 24.60 -10.65 15.41
C ALA A 68 23.84 -10.32 16.71
N SER A 69 22.67 -9.72 16.59
CA SER A 69 21.82 -9.35 17.73
C SER A 69 21.17 -10.56 18.39
N LEU A 70 20.81 -11.59 17.61
CA LEU A 70 20.39 -12.90 18.13
C LEU A 70 21.52 -13.57 18.92
N LYS A 71 22.72 -13.65 18.34
CA LYS A 71 23.90 -14.27 18.99
C LYS A 71 24.26 -13.59 20.31
N ARG A 72 24.09 -12.26 20.41
CA ARG A 72 24.35 -11.48 21.62
C ARG A 72 23.27 -11.58 22.70
N GLY A 73 22.21 -12.35 22.48
CA GLY A 73 21.12 -12.45 23.46
C GLY A 73 20.18 -11.25 23.49
N LEU A 74 20.42 -10.22 22.68
CA LEU A 74 19.62 -8.98 22.67
C LEU A 74 18.20 -9.22 22.15
N ILE A 75 18.07 -10.18 21.22
CA ILE A 75 16.82 -10.60 20.61
C ILE A 75 16.24 -11.86 21.29
N VAL A 76 16.95 -12.49 22.24
CA VAL A 76 16.53 -13.75 22.89
C VAL A 76 15.28 -13.59 23.78
N LYS A 77 14.83 -12.37 24.07
CA LYS A 77 13.51 -12.12 24.69
C LYS A 77 12.34 -12.11 23.68
N ALA A 78 12.60 -12.24 22.38
CA ALA A 78 11.60 -12.22 21.31
C ALA A 78 10.64 -13.42 21.22
N PRO A 79 10.96 -14.65 21.69
CA PRO A 79 9.98 -15.74 21.69
C PRO A 79 8.71 -15.40 22.48
N VAL A 80 8.79 -14.47 23.44
CA VAL A 80 7.66 -13.97 24.24
C VAL A 80 6.84 -12.90 23.47
N LYS A 81 7.37 -12.33 22.38
CA LYS A 81 6.81 -11.19 21.63
C LYS A 81 6.49 -11.48 20.15
N GLY A 82 6.77 -12.68 19.66
CA GLY A 82 6.54 -13.06 18.26
C GLY A 82 7.71 -12.74 17.32
N PRO A 83 7.61 -13.11 16.02
CA PRO A 83 8.66 -12.85 15.05
C PRO A 83 8.78 -11.37 14.71
N PHE A 84 9.95 -10.95 14.24
CA PHE A 84 10.15 -9.64 13.63
C PHE A 84 9.58 -9.65 12.21
N LEU A 85 8.78 -8.66 11.88
CA LEU A 85 8.17 -8.52 10.56
C LEU A 85 8.87 -7.42 9.76
N ILE A 86 9.21 -7.74 8.51
CA ILE A 86 9.64 -6.77 7.51
C ILE A 86 8.51 -6.65 6.50
N VAL A 87 7.97 -5.45 6.34
CA VAL A 87 6.94 -5.14 5.35
C VAL A 87 7.61 -4.55 4.12
N VAL A 88 7.33 -5.12 2.95
CA VAL A 88 7.74 -4.62 1.64
C VAL A 88 6.46 -4.34 0.86
N ASP A 89 6.17 -3.07 0.61
CA ASP A 89 4.97 -2.65 -0.11
C ASP A 89 5.36 -2.08 -1.47
N GLY A 90 4.62 -2.45 -2.53
CA GLY A 90 4.89 -2.07 -3.91
C GLY A 90 6.14 -2.70 -4.53
N LEU A 91 6.43 -3.99 -4.28
CA LEU A 91 7.64 -4.64 -4.83
C LEU A 91 7.72 -4.60 -6.37
N ASP A 92 6.58 -4.61 -7.05
CA ASP A 92 6.45 -4.49 -8.51
C ASP A 92 6.80 -3.09 -9.05
N GLU A 93 6.78 -2.05 -8.20
CA GLU A 93 7.16 -0.69 -8.59
C GLU A 93 8.70 -0.53 -8.76
N CYS A 94 9.47 -1.59 -8.49
CA CYS A 94 10.92 -1.60 -8.69
C CYS A 94 11.28 -1.70 -10.18
N GLU A 95 11.99 -0.70 -10.69
CA GLU A 95 12.44 -0.64 -12.10
C GLU A 95 13.35 -1.82 -12.48
N ASN A 96 14.20 -2.28 -11.57
CA ASN A 96 15.12 -3.39 -11.80
C ASN A 96 14.46 -4.74 -11.48
N LYS A 97 13.78 -5.33 -12.48
CA LYS A 97 13.12 -6.64 -12.36
C LYS A 97 14.08 -7.76 -11.95
N GLN A 98 15.30 -7.78 -12.48
CA GLN A 98 16.29 -8.79 -12.09
C GLN A 98 16.69 -8.63 -10.62
N GLY A 99 16.88 -7.40 -10.16
CA GLY A 99 17.16 -7.13 -8.75
C GLY A 99 16.05 -7.62 -7.81
N VAL A 100 14.77 -7.51 -8.22
CA VAL A 100 13.64 -8.06 -7.46
C VAL A 100 13.69 -9.59 -7.41
N VAL A 101 13.99 -10.26 -8.52
CA VAL A 101 14.17 -11.72 -8.55
C VAL A 101 15.30 -12.13 -7.61
N ASP A 102 16.46 -11.48 -7.71
CA ASP A 102 17.62 -11.75 -6.86
C ASP A 102 17.30 -11.51 -5.38
N PHE A 103 16.49 -10.50 -5.07
CA PHE A 103 16.00 -10.22 -3.72
C PHE A 103 15.12 -11.35 -3.18
N ILE A 104 14.14 -11.80 -3.96
CA ILE A 104 13.22 -12.89 -3.57
C ILE A 104 14.00 -14.19 -3.39
N ASP A 105 14.81 -14.59 -4.38
CA ASP A 105 15.57 -15.83 -4.34
C ASP A 105 16.55 -15.85 -3.15
N HIS A 106 17.25 -14.74 -2.91
CA HIS A 106 18.15 -14.61 -1.77
C HIS A 106 17.42 -14.66 -0.43
N MET A 107 16.23 -14.05 -0.33
CA MET A 107 15.40 -14.12 0.88
C MET A 107 14.95 -15.55 1.17
N LEU A 108 14.47 -16.27 0.17
CA LEU A 108 14.04 -17.67 0.32
C LEU A 108 15.22 -18.55 0.74
N ASP A 109 16.38 -18.36 0.12
CA ASP A 109 17.60 -19.08 0.49
C ASP A 109 18.07 -18.80 1.91
N PHE A 110 17.92 -17.55 2.38
CA PHE A 110 18.20 -17.19 3.76
C PHE A 110 17.31 -17.97 4.74
N PHE A 111 16.00 -18.05 4.47
CA PHE A 111 15.08 -18.81 5.33
C PHE A 111 15.32 -20.32 5.30
N LYS A 112 15.69 -20.88 4.14
CA LYS A 112 16.12 -22.29 4.04
C LYS A 112 17.37 -22.57 4.88
N LYS A 113 18.34 -21.65 4.88
CA LYS A 113 19.59 -21.76 5.65
C LYS A 113 19.38 -21.51 7.16
N HIS A 114 18.36 -20.74 7.52
CA HIS A 114 18.07 -20.36 8.90
C HIS A 114 16.60 -20.60 9.31
N PRO A 115 16.07 -21.85 9.27
CA PRO A 115 14.66 -22.12 9.55
C PRO A 115 14.11 -21.60 10.90
N PRO A 116 14.84 -21.67 12.03
CA PRO A 116 14.30 -21.22 13.32
C PRO A 116 14.42 -19.70 13.53
N ILE A 117 14.82 -18.94 12.52
CA ILE A 117 15.02 -17.49 12.68
C ILE A 117 13.68 -16.78 12.97
N PRO A 118 13.61 -15.93 14.02
CA PRO A 118 12.39 -15.18 14.35
C PRO A 118 12.24 -13.94 13.46
N LEU A 119 12.36 -14.10 12.14
CA LEU A 119 12.20 -13.04 11.13
C LEU A 119 11.16 -13.48 10.09
N ARG A 120 10.32 -12.57 9.63
CA ARG A 120 9.30 -12.81 8.60
C ARG A 120 9.26 -11.64 7.64
N PHE A 121 8.87 -11.90 6.40
CA PHE A 121 8.56 -10.88 5.40
C PHE A 121 7.07 -10.91 5.10
N PHE A 122 6.47 -9.73 4.99
CA PHE A 122 5.17 -9.52 4.38
C PHE A 122 5.39 -8.66 3.14
N ILE A 123 5.05 -9.20 1.97
CA ILE A 123 5.26 -8.54 0.69
C ILE A 123 3.88 -8.24 0.11
N ALA A 124 3.60 -6.95 -0.11
CA ALA A 124 2.47 -6.49 -0.89
C ALA A 124 2.98 -6.09 -2.28
N SER A 125 2.39 -6.66 -3.33
CA SER A 125 2.78 -6.43 -4.71
C SER A 125 1.65 -6.83 -5.65
N ARG A 126 1.62 -6.24 -6.86
CA ARG A 126 0.77 -6.71 -7.96
C ARG A 126 1.23 -8.08 -8.45
N VAL A 127 0.33 -8.76 -9.15
CA VAL A 127 0.52 -10.12 -9.67
C VAL A 127 1.38 -10.11 -10.94
N GLU A 128 2.59 -9.54 -10.89
CA GLU A 128 3.54 -9.68 -11.99
C GLU A 128 4.14 -11.08 -12.00
N GLU A 129 4.15 -11.72 -13.18
CA GLU A 129 4.53 -13.12 -13.35
C GLU A 129 5.95 -13.42 -12.81
N TYR A 130 6.89 -12.50 -13.01
CA TYR A 130 8.28 -12.66 -12.56
C TYR A 130 8.42 -12.64 -11.02
N ILE A 131 7.45 -12.08 -10.29
CA ILE A 131 7.38 -12.11 -8.82
C ILE A 131 6.63 -13.38 -8.39
N ARG A 132 5.45 -13.61 -8.99
CA ARG A 132 4.57 -14.73 -8.66
C ARG A 132 5.26 -16.08 -8.76
N THR A 133 5.93 -16.34 -9.88
CA THR A 133 6.62 -17.62 -10.15
C THR A 133 7.71 -17.96 -9.13
N ARG A 134 8.28 -16.96 -8.45
CA ARG A 134 9.29 -17.15 -7.40
C ARG A 134 8.68 -17.42 -6.03
N LEU A 135 7.54 -16.78 -5.76
CA LEU A 135 6.84 -16.87 -4.47
C LEU A 135 5.85 -18.05 -4.40
N GLU A 136 5.50 -18.68 -5.52
CA GLU A 136 4.74 -19.94 -5.54
C GLU A 136 5.59 -21.13 -5.08
N ASN A 137 5.86 -21.20 -3.77
CA ASN A 137 6.58 -22.31 -3.15
C ASN A 137 6.04 -22.60 -1.73
N ASP A 138 6.34 -23.80 -1.21
CA ASP A 138 5.82 -24.29 0.08
C ASP A 138 6.23 -23.44 1.30
N GLY A 139 7.25 -22.59 1.16
CA GLY A 139 7.74 -21.70 2.22
C GLY A 139 7.03 -20.36 2.29
N VAL A 140 6.11 -20.06 1.37
CA VAL A 140 5.43 -18.77 1.25
C VAL A 140 3.93 -18.96 1.36
N LEU A 141 3.30 -18.14 2.20
CA LEU A 141 1.84 -18.02 2.23
C LEU A 141 1.42 -16.93 1.26
N LEU A 142 0.76 -17.32 0.18
CA LEU A 142 0.20 -16.39 -0.81
C LEU A 142 -1.25 -16.04 -0.46
N GLY A 143 -1.55 -14.74 -0.46
CA GLY A 143 -2.92 -14.21 -0.36
C GLY A 143 -3.25 -13.43 -1.63
N ASP A 144 -4.32 -13.84 -2.33
CA ASP A 144 -4.84 -13.10 -3.48
C ASP A 144 -5.99 -12.21 -3.05
N LEU A 145 -5.75 -10.90 -3.00
CA LEU A 145 -6.80 -9.94 -2.65
C LEU A 145 -7.89 -9.83 -3.73
N ASN A 146 -7.59 -10.16 -5.00
CA ASN A 146 -8.60 -10.14 -6.07
C ASN A 146 -9.59 -11.29 -5.96
N SER A 147 -9.29 -12.33 -5.16
CA SER A 147 -10.24 -13.41 -4.88
C SER A 147 -11.41 -12.95 -3.99
N HIS A 148 -11.33 -11.76 -3.41
CA HIS A 148 -12.38 -11.15 -2.60
C HIS A 148 -12.96 -9.95 -3.36
N SER A 149 -14.29 -9.87 -3.43
CA SER A 149 -14.94 -8.71 -4.02
C SER A 149 -14.79 -7.51 -3.10
N ALA A 150 -14.26 -6.41 -3.62
CA ALA A 150 -14.20 -5.13 -2.91
C ALA A 150 -15.51 -4.33 -3.02
N ASP A 151 -16.50 -4.80 -3.80
CA ASP A 151 -17.70 -4.03 -4.10
C ASP A 151 -18.56 -3.74 -2.86
N GLU A 152 -18.66 -4.69 -1.92
CA GLU A 152 -19.38 -4.50 -0.65
C GLU A 152 -18.70 -3.44 0.23
N ASP A 153 -17.37 -3.51 0.36
CA ASP A 153 -16.60 -2.53 1.13
C ASP A 153 -16.65 -1.13 0.48
N ILE A 154 -16.67 -1.07 -0.86
CA ILE A 154 -16.82 0.17 -1.63
C ILE A 154 -18.22 0.73 -1.45
N GLU A 155 -19.26 -0.10 -1.44
CA GLU A 155 -20.62 0.34 -1.15
C GLU A 155 -20.68 1.00 0.23
N ILE A 156 -20.13 0.35 1.26
CA ILE A 156 -20.06 0.89 2.63
C ILE A 156 -19.30 2.22 2.64
N PHE A 157 -18.14 2.28 1.98
CA PHE A 157 -17.34 3.49 1.86
C PHE A 157 -18.12 4.64 1.22
N LEU A 158 -18.79 4.40 0.08
CA LEU A 158 -19.56 5.42 -0.61
C LEU A 158 -20.73 5.87 0.26
N GLN A 159 -21.51 4.95 0.82
CA GLN A 159 -22.66 5.29 1.67
C GLN A 159 -22.22 6.20 2.83
N ALA A 160 -21.17 5.83 3.56
CA ALA A 160 -20.65 6.63 4.67
C ALA A 160 -20.12 8.01 4.19
N SER A 161 -19.41 8.04 3.06
CA SER A 161 -18.82 9.27 2.51
C SER A 161 -19.89 10.25 2.04
N PHE A 162 -20.89 9.78 1.29
CA PHE A 162 -22.02 10.60 0.85
C PHE A 162 -22.82 11.11 2.06
N GLN A 163 -23.18 10.24 3.01
CA GLN A 163 -23.90 10.67 4.22
C GLN A 163 -23.16 11.76 4.99
N GLY A 164 -21.84 11.59 5.20
CA GLY A 164 -21.01 12.57 5.90
C GLY A 164 -20.92 13.92 5.17
N ALA A 165 -20.79 13.91 3.84
CA ALA A 165 -20.69 15.13 3.06
C ALA A 165 -22.04 15.86 2.93
N MET A 166 -23.13 15.13 2.73
CA MET A 166 -24.47 15.70 2.55
C MET A 166 -24.97 16.45 3.80
N ALA A 167 -24.57 16.02 5.00
CA ALA A 167 -24.94 16.67 6.25
C ALA A 167 -24.57 18.16 6.30
N ASN A 168 -23.55 18.58 5.53
CA ASN A 168 -22.98 19.92 5.58
C ASN A 168 -23.25 20.77 4.33
N VAL A 169 -24.01 20.27 3.34
CA VAL A 169 -24.18 20.92 2.04
C VAL A 169 -25.64 21.31 1.80
N ARG A 170 -25.94 22.62 1.96
CA ARG A 170 -27.31 23.16 1.83
C ARG A 170 -27.97 22.85 0.48
N VAL A 171 -27.24 22.97 -0.63
CA VAL A 171 -27.81 22.71 -1.97
C VAL A 171 -28.28 21.26 -2.12
N ILE A 172 -27.61 20.29 -1.47
CA ILE A 172 -28.06 18.90 -1.47
C ILE A 172 -29.30 18.74 -0.58
N GLN A 173 -29.32 19.37 0.59
CA GLN A 173 -30.49 19.31 1.50
C GLN A 173 -31.76 19.84 0.84
N GLU A 174 -31.65 20.96 0.09
CA GLU A 174 -32.77 21.53 -0.66
C GLU A 174 -33.18 20.62 -1.83
N PHE A 175 -32.22 20.05 -2.56
CA PHE A 175 -32.50 19.10 -3.63
C PHE A 175 -33.25 17.87 -3.12
N VAL A 176 -32.78 17.28 -2.02
CA VAL A 176 -33.38 16.12 -1.36
C VAL A 176 -34.80 16.43 -0.89
N ARG A 177 -35.04 17.63 -0.34
CA ARG A 177 -36.40 18.06 0.05
C ARG A 177 -37.36 18.12 -1.14
N ALA A 178 -36.88 18.57 -2.30
CA ALA A 178 -37.70 18.75 -3.50
C ALA A 178 -37.88 17.47 -4.32
N HIS A 179 -36.87 16.59 -4.37
CA HIS A 179 -36.81 15.44 -5.30
C HIS A 179 -36.77 14.08 -4.59
N GLY A 180 -36.66 14.04 -3.26
CA GLY A 180 -36.57 12.82 -2.48
C GLY A 180 -35.13 12.40 -2.22
N GLU A 181 -34.79 11.14 -2.47
CA GLU A 181 -33.48 10.58 -2.13
C GLU A 181 -32.38 11.00 -3.14
N TRP A 182 -31.20 11.35 -2.64
CA TRP A 182 -30.00 11.52 -3.46
C TRP A 182 -28.74 11.14 -2.66
N PRO A 183 -27.78 10.40 -3.23
CA PRO A 183 -27.91 9.63 -4.47
C PRO A 183 -29.00 8.58 -4.35
N THR A 184 -29.67 8.25 -5.45
CA THR A 184 -30.65 7.16 -5.42
C THR A 184 -29.95 5.81 -5.30
N LYS A 185 -30.67 4.77 -4.88
CA LYS A 185 -30.15 3.40 -4.93
C LYS A 185 -29.62 3.01 -6.32
N SER A 186 -30.27 3.49 -7.39
CA SER A 186 -29.79 3.24 -8.75
C SER A 186 -28.46 3.94 -9.04
N ASP A 187 -28.25 5.16 -8.53
CA ASP A 187 -26.99 5.87 -8.70
C ASP A 187 -25.86 5.16 -7.95
N MET A 188 -26.16 4.64 -6.75
CA MET A 188 -25.21 3.85 -5.96
C MET A 188 -24.82 2.57 -6.69
N SER A 189 -25.77 1.78 -7.19
CA SER A 189 -25.48 0.56 -7.94
C SER A 189 -24.67 0.83 -9.23
N LYS A 190 -24.99 1.92 -9.94
CA LYS A 190 -24.20 2.35 -11.11
C LYS A 190 -22.79 2.75 -10.73
N SER A 191 -22.62 3.48 -9.62
CA SER A 191 -21.32 3.90 -9.10
C SER A 191 -20.45 2.68 -8.78
N ILE A 192 -20.98 1.71 -8.02
CA ILE A 192 -20.26 0.49 -7.64
C ILE A 192 -19.84 -0.30 -8.89
N SER A 193 -20.79 -0.54 -9.81
CA SER A 193 -20.50 -1.24 -11.08
C SER A 193 -19.45 -0.52 -11.93
N HIS A 194 -19.42 0.82 -11.89
CA HIS A 194 -18.48 1.63 -12.63
C HIS A 194 -17.07 1.59 -12.00
N ILE A 195 -16.98 1.57 -10.66
CA ILE A 195 -15.74 1.61 -9.89
C ILE A 195 -14.91 0.32 -10.04
N LYS A 196 -15.56 -0.83 -10.30
CA LYS A 196 -14.90 -2.13 -10.54
C LYS A 196 -13.87 -2.49 -9.46
N GLY A 197 -14.27 -2.43 -8.19
CA GLY A 197 -13.37 -2.78 -7.08
C GLY A 197 -12.25 -1.78 -6.75
N SER A 198 -12.13 -0.65 -7.45
CA SER A 198 -11.03 0.30 -7.22
C SER A 198 -11.37 1.38 -6.19
N PHE A 199 -10.86 1.23 -4.96
CA PHE A 199 -10.99 2.28 -3.92
C PHE A 199 -10.41 3.64 -4.32
N VAL A 200 -9.34 3.65 -5.13
CA VAL A 200 -8.76 4.89 -5.64
C VAL A 200 -9.75 5.59 -6.58
N LEU A 201 -10.39 4.83 -7.48
CA LEU A 201 -11.43 5.36 -8.36
C LEU A 201 -12.65 5.81 -7.54
N ALA A 202 -13.11 5.02 -6.56
CA ALA A 202 -14.21 5.38 -5.67
C ALA A 202 -13.95 6.72 -4.94
N SER A 203 -12.78 6.85 -4.33
CA SER A 203 -12.38 8.08 -3.62
C SER A 203 -12.29 9.27 -4.56
N THR A 204 -11.81 9.06 -5.79
CA THR A 204 -11.62 10.17 -6.73
C THR A 204 -12.94 10.61 -7.35
N ILE A 205 -13.85 9.69 -7.68
CA ILE A 205 -15.25 9.99 -8.07
C ILE A 205 -15.94 10.79 -6.96
N PHE A 206 -15.84 10.33 -5.71
CA PHE A 206 -16.42 11.05 -4.57
C PHE A 206 -15.87 12.48 -4.47
N LYS A 207 -14.55 12.66 -4.55
CA LYS A 207 -13.92 13.99 -4.53
C LYS A 207 -14.38 14.87 -5.68
N PHE A 208 -14.45 14.32 -6.89
CA PHE A 208 -14.93 15.05 -8.06
C PHE A 208 -16.37 15.54 -7.88
N ILE A 209 -17.26 14.70 -7.34
CA ILE A 209 -18.67 15.06 -7.11
C ILE A 209 -18.77 16.22 -6.11
N PHE A 210 -18.02 16.15 -5.00
CA PHE A 210 -18.11 17.09 -3.89
C PHE A 210 -17.11 18.26 -3.95
N GLN A 211 -16.34 18.39 -5.02
CA GLN A 211 -15.43 19.52 -5.15
C GLN A 211 -16.20 20.86 -5.17
N PRO A 212 -15.63 21.94 -4.60
CA PRO A 212 -16.26 23.26 -4.63
C PRO A 212 -16.56 23.71 -6.05
N ALA A 213 -17.68 24.40 -6.24
CA ALA A 213 -17.96 25.04 -7.52
C ALA A 213 -16.94 26.15 -7.80
N THR A 214 -16.49 26.25 -9.04
CA THR A 214 -15.56 27.28 -9.53
C THR A 214 -16.22 28.06 -10.67
N GLU A 215 -15.57 29.14 -11.13
CA GLU A 215 -16.05 29.87 -12.33
C GLU A 215 -16.02 28.98 -13.59
N GLU A 216 -15.06 28.06 -13.65
CA GLU A 216 -14.86 27.13 -14.77
C GLU A 216 -15.82 25.92 -14.71
N ASP A 217 -16.18 25.48 -13.51
CA ASP A 217 -17.15 24.40 -13.28
C ASP A 217 -18.15 24.79 -12.17
N PRO A 218 -19.24 25.49 -12.52
CA PRO A 218 -20.27 25.90 -11.58
C PRO A 218 -21.21 24.74 -11.18
N SER A 219 -20.93 23.51 -11.61
CA SER A 219 -21.83 22.36 -11.39
C SER A 219 -22.03 22.07 -9.91
N THR A 220 -23.22 21.57 -9.58
CA THR A 220 -23.51 21.03 -8.24
C THR A 220 -23.11 19.56 -8.16
N PRO A 221 -23.04 18.97 -6.95
CA PRO A 221 -22.83 17.53 -6.79
C PRO A 221 -23.82 16.68 -7.61
N MET A 222 -25.08 17.09 -7.67
CA MET A 222 -26.12 16.43 -8.47
C MET A 222 -25.82 16.48 -9.98
N GLY A 223 -25.22 17.58 -10.47
CA GLY A 223 -24.79 17.71 -11.86
C GLY A 223 -23.52 16.92 -12.18
N ARG A 224 -22.63 16.74 -11.21
CA ARG A 224 -21.36 16.00 -11.39
C ARG A 224 -21.52 14.49 -11.27
N LEU A 225 -22.47 13.99 -10.48
CA LEU A 225 -22.67 12.56 -10.30
C LEU A 225 -22.90 11.80 -11.63
N PRO A 226 -23.78 12.24 -12.55
CA PRO A 226 -23.91 11.60 -13.87
C PRO A 226 -22.62 11.64 -14.68
N LEU A 227 -21.90 12.76 -14.66
CA LEU A 227 -20.61 12.89 -15.35
C LEU A 227 -19.58 11.90 -14.80
N ALA A 228 -19.54 11.73 -13.48
CA ALA A 228 -18.65 10.80 -12.82
C ALA A 228 -18.88 9.34 -13.23
N LEU A 229 -20.11 8.99 -13.60
CA LEU A 229 -20.48 7.66 -14.10
C LEU A 229 -20.13 7.45 -15.58
N GLU A 230 -19.87 8.52 -16.32
CA GLU A 230 -19.46 8.49 -17.73
C GLU A 230 -17.92 8.57 -17.91
N MET A 231 -17.17 8.82 -16.83
CA MET A 231 -15.70 8.96 -16.89
C MET A 231 -15.04 7.60 -17.17
N ASN A 232 -14.33 7.46 -18.29
CA ASN A 232 -13.66 6.20 -18.64
C ASN A 232 -12.43 5.92 -17.76
N GLY A 233 -12.64 5.22 -16.64
CA GLY A 233 -11.57 4.73 -15.76
C GLY A 233 -10.71 5.84 -15.13
N LEU A 234 -9.58 5.44 -14.55
CA LEU A 234 -8.66 6.37 -13.86
C LEU A 234 -8.05 7.40 -14.83
N ASP A 235 -7.72 7.02 -16.07
CA ASP A 235 -7.03 7.90 -17.02
C ASP A 235 -7.92 9.07 -17.49
N GLY A 236 -9.19 8.80 -17.80
CA GLY A 236 -10.16 9.85 -18.11
C GLY A 236 -10.42 10.78 -16.92
N LEU A 237 -10.37 10.22 -15.71
CA LEU A 237 -10.51 10.94 -14.45
C LEU A 237 -9.33 11.86 -14.15
N TYR A 238 -8.09 11.35 -14.32
CA TYR A 238 -6.86 12.12 -14.18
C TYR A 238 -6.79 13.21 -15.25
N ALA A 239 -7.12 12.91 -16.51
CA ALA A 239 -7.12 13.91 -17.58
C ALA A 239 -8.09 15.06 -17.27
N GLN A 240 -9.30 14.79 -16.77
CA GLN A 240 -10.25 15.85 -16.42
C GLN A 240 -9.88 16.60 -15.13
N THR A 241 -9.27 15.92 -14.15
CA THR A 241 -8.80 16.55 -12.92
C THR A 241 -7.60 17.46 -13.19
N LEU A 242 -6.64 16.99 -14.00
CA LEU A 242 -5.42 17.72 -14.37
C LEU A 242 -5.67 18.82 -15.41
N ALA A 243 -6.64 18.66 -16.31
CA ALA A 243 -7.02 19.72 -17.25
C ALA A 243 -7.73 20.91 -16.57
N ARG A 244 -8.08 20.79 -15.28
CA ARG A 244 -8.83 21.78 -14.50
C ARG A 244 -8.06 22.29 -13.27
N SER A 245 -6.76 21.99 -13.19
CA SER A 245 -5.83 22.39 -12.12
C SER A 245 -4.69 23.21 -12.70
#